data_AF-A0A660ZC89-F1
#
_entry.id   AF-A0A660ZC89-F1
#
_cell.length_a   1.000
_cell.length_b   1.000
_cell.length_c   1.000
_cell.angle_alpha   90.00
_cell.angle_beta   90.00
_cell.angle_gamma   90.00
#
_symmetry.space_group_name_H-M   'P 1'
#
loop_
_entity.id
_entity.type
_entity.pdbx_description
1 polymer ?
#
loop_
_entity_poly.entity_id
_entity_poly.type
_entity_poly.pdbx_seq_one_letter_code
_entity_poly.pdbx_strand_id
1 'polypeptide(L)' 'LVVDFFAHSGTTLIAGERLGRKVFTFDIDPVFAEITIRRLERFRKTGKTGWQWRNPFPEIELNEGKGTKWI' A
#
# COMPACT_ATOMS: atom_id res chain seq x y z
N LEU A 1 6.85 -21.18 -0.17
CA LEU A 1 6.55 -20.26 -1.29
C LEU A 1 5.07 -19.93 -1.18
N VAL A 2 4.69 -18.66 -1.21
CA VAL A 2 3.28 -18.22 -1.16
C VAL A 2 2.98 -17.38 -2.39
N VAL A 3 1.80 -17.55 -2.97
CA VAL A 3 1.34 -16.77 -4.12
C VAL A 3 -0.06 -16.24 -3.82
N ASP A 4 -0.27 -14.95 -4.08
CA ASP A 4 -1.53 -14.25 -3.88
C ASP A 4 -1.90 -13.45 -5.13
N PHE A 5 -2.98 -13.84 -5.81
CA PHE A 5 -3.42 -13.23 -7.06
C PHE A 5 -4.27 -11.96 -6.87
N PHE A 6 -4.60 -11.61 -5.62
CA PHE A 6 -5.45 -10.47 -5.29
C PHE A 6 -4.79 -9.65 -4.18
N ALA A 7 -3.73 -8.92 -4.54
CA ALA A 7 -2.94 -8.18 -3.57
C ALA A 7 -3.80 -7.17 -2.78
N HIS A 8 -4.63 -6.40 -3.48
CA HIS A 8 -5.48 -5.33 -2.96
C HIS A 8 -4.71 -4.39 -2.01
N SER A 9 -4.80 -4.66 -0.70
CA SER A 9 -4.11 -3.86 0.33
C SER A 9 -2.71 -4.39 0.69
N GLY A 10 -2.28 -5.53 0.14
CA GLY A 10 -0.96 -6.12 0.33
C GLY A 10 -0.77 -6.86 1.66
N THR A 11 -1.84 -7.33 2.31
CA THR A 11 -1.78 -7.98 3.63
C THR A 11 -0.95 -9.26 3.63
N THR A 12 -1.13 -10.12 2.62
CA THR A 12 -0.37 -11.37 2.46
C THR A 12 1.13 -11.11 2.31
N LEU A 13 1.49 -10.07 1.56
CA LEU A 13 2.88 -9.66 1.35
C LEU A 13 3.54 -9.21 2.66
N ILE A 14 2.83 -8.40 3.46
CA ILE A 14 3.31 -7.97 4.79
C ILE A 14 3.45 -9.15 5.76
N ALA A 15 2.49 -10.08 5.77
CA ALA A 15 2.57 -11.27 6.59
C ALA A 15 3.80 -12.13 6.20
N GLY A 16 4.04 -12.27 4.90
CA GLY A 16 5.23 -12.94 4.38
C GLY A 16 6.54 -12.31 4.80
N GLU A 17 6.64 -10.98 4.67
CA GLU A 17 7.82 -10.21 5.09
C GLU A 17 8.11 -10.41 6.59
N ARG A 18 7.08 -10.37 7.45
CA ARG A 18 7.21 -10.60 8.89
C ARG A 18 7.67 -12.02 9.25
N LEU A 19 7.26 -13.00 8.45
CA LEU A 19 7.55 -14.42 8.68
C LEU A 19 8.80 -14.90 7.93
N GLY A 20 9.51 -14.01 7.21
CA GLY A 20 10.67 -14.38 6.39
C GLY A 20 10.33 -15.33 5.24
N ARG A 21 9.12 -15.25 4.69
CA ARG A 21 8.64 -16.10 3.59
C ARG A 21 8.72 -15.36 2.26
N LYS A 22 9.09 -16.09 1.20
CA LYS A 22 8.97 -15.59 -0.17
C LYS A 22 7.49 -15.59 -0.60
N VAL A 23 6.96 -14.40 -0.89
CA VAL A 23 5.59 -14.17 -1.37
C VAL A 23 5.65 -13.50 -2.74
N PHE A 24 4.86 -14.00 -3.67
CA PHE A 24 4.61 -13.35 -4.96
C PHE A 24 3.16 -12.89 -4.99
N THR A 25 2.93 -11.64 -5.35
CA THR A 25 1.58 -11.10 -5.47
C THR A 25 1.48 -10.12 -6.61
N PHE A 26 0.29 -10.01 -7.19
CA PHE A 26 -0.03 -9.02 -8.20
C PHE A 26 -1.49 -8.58 -8.06
N ASP A 27 -1.81 -7.46 -8.69
CA ASP A 27 -3.16 -6.95 -8.82
C ASP A 27 -3.34 -6.39 -10.23
N ILE A 28 -4.57 -6.41 -10.74
CA ILE A 28 -4.89 -5.85 -12.05
C ILE A 28 -5.07 -4.33 -11.97
N ASP A 29 -5.55 -3.83 -10.84
CA ASP A 29 -5.70 -2.40 -10.64
C ASP A 29 -4.34 -1.79 -10.24
N PRO A 30 -3.81 -0.83 -11.03
CA PRO A 30 -2.54 -0.18 -10.72
C PRO A 30 -2.55 0.53 -9.37
N VAL A 31 -3.70 1.01 -8.89
CA VAL A 31 -3.83 1.66 -7.56
C VAL A 31 -3.53 0.64 -6.46
N PHE A 32 -4.04 -0.58 -6.55
CA PHE A 32 -3.80 -1.62 -5.55
C PHE A 32 -2.38 -2.19 -5.61
N ALA A 33 -1.82 -2.32 -6.82
CA ALA A 33 -0.41 -2.65 -6.99
C ALA A 33 0.49 -1.61 -6.31
N GLU A 34 0.22 -0.32 -6.52
CA GLU A 34 0.97 0.79 -5.93
C GLU A 34 0.81 0.86 -4.41
N ILE A 35 -0.41 0.73 -3.88
CA ILE A 35 -0.66 0.65 -2.43
C ILE A 35 0.15 -0.48 -1.81
N THR A 36 0.15 -1.66 -2.45
CA THR A 36 0.87 -2.84 -1.97
C THR A 36 2.37 -2.59 -1.90
N ILE A 37 2.96 -2.00 -2.95
CA ILE A 37 4.39 -1.64 -3.01
C ILE A 37 4.72 -0.63 -1.90
N ARG A 38 3.99 0.49 -1.83
CA ARG A 38 4.20 1.53 -0.82
C ARG A 38 4.13 0.95 0.59
N ARG A 39 3.15 0.09 0.85
CA ARG A 39 2.95 -0.53 2.16
C ARG A 39 4.11 -1.42 2.57
N LEU A 40 4.62 -2.24 1.65
CA LEU A 40 5.81 -3.05 1.89
C LEU A 40 7.04 -2.17 2.18
N GLU A 41 7.27 -1.13 1.37
CA GLU A 41 8.40 -0.23 1.59
C GLU A 41 8.33 0.50 2.93
N ARG A 42 7.15 1.01 3.30
CA ARG A 42 6.95 1.65 4.60
C ARG A 42 7.20 0.68 5.74
N PHE A 43 6.73 -0.57 5.62
CA PHE A 43 6.97 -1.58 6.63
C PHE A 43 8.47 -1.86 6.79
N ARG A 44 9.22 -1.98 5.70
CA ARG A 44 10.69 -2.14 5.74
C ARG A 44 11.42 -0.94 6.35
N LYS A 45 10.97 0.28 6.06
CA LYS A 45 11.58 1.52 6.56
C LYS A 45 11.25 1.83 8.03
N THR A 46 10.04 1.50 8.48
CA THR A 46 9.50 2.00 9.77
C THR A 46 9.05 0.91 10.74
N GLY A 47 8.94 -0.35 10.29
CA GLY A 47 8.33 -1.44 11.04
C GLY A 47 6.80 -1.35 11.19
N LYS A 48 6.14 -0.31 10.66
CA LYS A 48 4.69 -0.10 10.77
C LYS A 48 3.96 -0.76 9.60
N THR A 49 2.90 -1.51 9.90
CA THR A 49 2.11 -2.30 8.91
C THR A 49 1.16 -1.47 8.06
N GLY A 50 1.05 -0.16 8.29
CA GLY A 50 0.16 0.73 7.54
C GLY A 50 0.19 2.17 8.05
N TRP A 51 -0.77 2.96 7.56
CA TRP A 51 -0.91 4.39 7.83
C TRP A 51 -1.98 4.73 8.86
N GLN A 52 -2.64 3.73 9.44
CA GLN A 52 -3.82 3.87 10.31
C GLN A 52 -4.90 4.72 9.62
N TRP A 53 -4.95 6.03 9.89
CA TRP A 53 -5.91 6.96 9.32
C TRP A 53 -5.37 7.81 8.16
N ARG A 54 -4.04 7.81 7.93
CA ARG A 54 -3.41 8.65 6.88
C ARG A 54 -3.51 8.00 5.49
N ASN A 55 -3.53 8.83 4.45
CA ASN A 55 -3.57 8.35 3.07
C ASN A 55 -2.22 7.74 2.63
N PRO A 56 -2.22 6.56 1.96
CA PRO A 56 -1.04 6.02 1.25
C PRO A 56 -0.54 6.90 0.10
N PHE A 57 -1.38 7.82 -0.37
CA PHE A 57 -1.13 8.80 -1.43
C PHE A 57 -1.11 10.23 -0.86
N PRO A 58 -0.03 10.65 -0.18
CA PRO A 58 0.08 12.01 0.37
C PRO A 58 -0.06 13.11 -0.70
N GLU A 59 0.27 12.81 -1.96
CA GLU A 59 0.11 13.73 -3.09
C GLU A 59 -1.36 14.11 -3.36
N ILE A 60 -2.33 13.27 -2.98
CA ILE A 60 -3.76 13.58 -3.14
C ILE A 60 -4.18 14.65 -2.13
N GLU A 61 -3.77 14.50 -0.86
CA GLU A 61 -4.07 15.47 0.21
C GLU A 61 -3.49 16.86 -0.10
N LEU A 62 -2.33 16.92 -0.76
CA LEU A 62 -1.69 18.18 -1.17
C LEU A 62 -2.45 18.92 -2.28
N ASN A 63 -3.24 18.20 -3.08
CA ASN A 63 -4.00 18.76 -4.20
C ASN A 63 -5.39 19.25 -3.79
N GLU A 64 -5.96 18.77 -2.67
CA GLU A 64 -7.24 19.25 -2.13
C GLU A 64 -7.17 20.74 -1.70
N GLY A 65 -5.99 21.27 -1.42
CA GLY A 65 -5.78 22.70 -1.17
C GLY A 65 -5.81 23.59 -2.43
N LYS A 66 -5.90 23.02 -3.64
CA LYS A 66 -5.79 23.76 -4.92
C LYS A 66 -6.98 23.60 -5.87
N GLY A 67 -8.04 22.89 -5.49
CA GLY A 67 -9.14 22.64 -6.41
C GLY A 67 -10.45 22.29 -5.73
N THR A 68 -11.21 23.30 -5.31
CA THR A 68 -12.58 23.59 -5.79
C THR A 68 -13.23 24.64 -4.89
N LYS A 69 -13.31 25.88 -5.39
CA LYS A 69 -14.27 26.87 -4.88
C LYS A 69 -15.61 26.55 -5.52
N TRP A 70 -16.45 25.79 -4.82
CA TRP A 70 -17.87 25.62 -5.16
C TRP A 70 -18.75 26.34 -4.15
N ILE A 71 -18.51 27.63 -3.89
CA ILE A 71 -19.52 28.62 -3.48
C ILE A 71 -19.01 30.03 -3.79
#